data_AF-A0AAZ3SHT4-F1
#
_entry.id   AF-A0AAZ3SHT4-F1
#
_cell.length_a   1.000
_cell.length_b   1.000
_cell.length_c   1.000
_cell.angle_alpha   90.00
_cell.angle_beta   90.00
_cell.angle_gamma   90.00
#
_symmetry.space_group_name_H-M   'P 1'
#
loop_
_entity.id
_entity.type
_entity.pdbx_description
1 polymer ?
#
loop_
_entity_poly.entity_id
_entity_poly.type
_entity_poly.pdbx_seq_one_letter_code
_entity_poly.pdbx_strand_id
1 'polypeptide(L)'
;MSSIRDDYIAPWWTYWLHNFPHVNLNFQPIDNTFSPQDQNYQQSLIFLGCVAAAGLGLNLLCLAIYLSCLCCCRKDEDEESKRPNSCCVTWSAVVAGLISCAAVGVGFYGNSETNDGVYQLTYSLYNANHTLGGVDNLVTNTMGSMESGLKQHLARLDEIFATRGDYVQTLRFMQQMADNVIKQLLGLPDWDTAKVDLAAVADQTAYVEYYRWLTYLLLLILDLVICLAACLGLAKQSRWLLTTMMVFGVLTLILSWASLGVDLATAVYSPSMRATYLSMTEDQIRHFGNDFQA
;
A
#
# COMPACT_ATOMS: atom_id res chain seq x y z
N MET A 1 10.63 0.49 33.03
CA MET A 1 10.11 1.20 31.85
C MET A 1 8.78 0.56 31.48
N SER A 2 7.68 1.25 31.67
CA SER A 2 6.36 0.81 31.20
C SER A 2 6.34 0.86 29.67
N SER A 3 6.30 -0.29 29.02
CA SER A 3 5.92 -0.40 27.63
C SER A 3 4.48 0.08 27.51
N ILE A 4 4.29 1.37 27.22
CA ILE A 4 3.02 1.86 26.70
C ILE A 4 2.88 1.17 25.35
N ARG A 5 2.06 0.10 25.30
CA ARG A 5 1.50 -0.34 24.03
C ARG A 5 0.58 0.80 23.62
N ASP A 6 1.09 1.70 22.79
CA ASP A 6 0.22 2.55 21.99
C ASP A 6 -0.51 1.58 21.05
N ASP A 7 -1.66 1.09 21.50
CA ASP A 7 -2.54 0.30 20.67
C ASP A 7 -2.86 1.14 19.44
N TYR A 8 -2.44 0.67 18.27
CA TYR A 8 -2.70 1.35 17.02
C TYR A 8 -4.21 1.58 16.86
N ILE A 9 -4.64 2.83 16.87
CA ILE A 9 -6.03 3.22 16.62
C ILE A 9 -6.14 3.53 15.14
N ALA A 10 -6.76 2.63 14.39
CA ALA A 10 -7.04 2.87 12.98
C ALA A 10 -7.95 4.10 12.80
N PRO A 11 -7.66 5.00 11.85
CA PRO A 11 -8.56 6.07 11.48
C PRO A 11 -9.97 5.57 11.13
N TRP A 12 -10.98 6.43 11.33
CA TRP A 12 -12.38 6.07 11.04
C TRP A 12 -12.60 5.69 9.57
N TRP A 13 -11.87 6.33 8.65
CA TRP A 13 -12.00 6.11 7.22
C TRP A 13 -11.45 4.74 6.80
N THR A 14 -10.36 4.27 7.43
CA THR A 14 -9.85 2.90 7.23
C THR A 14 -10.86 1.87 7.69
N TYR A 15 -11.53 2.08 8.83
CA TYR A 15 -12.60 1.19 9.28
C TYR A 15 -13.77 1.15 8.30
N TRP A 16 -14.15 2.32 7.76
CA TRP A 16 -15.22 2.40 6.77
C TRP A 16 -14.86 1.69 5.46
N LEU A 17 -13.65 1.91 4.92
CA LEU A 17 -13.18 1.24 3.70
C LEU A 17 -13.05 -0.27 3.88
N HIS A 18 -12.53 -0.71 5.03
CA HIS A 18 -12.37 -2.14 5.31
C HIS A 18 -13.73 -2.86 5.40
N ASN A 19 -14.76 -2.19 5.91
CA ASN A 19 -16.12 -2.73 5.97
C ASN A 19 -16.96 -2.44 4.72
N PHE A 20 -16.39 -1.80 3.71
CA PHE A 20 -17.11 -1.54 2.47
C PHE A 20 -17.48 -2.87 1.81
N PRO A 21 -18.70 -3.03 1.26
CA PRO A 21 -19.14 -4.32 0.73
C PRO A 21 -18.21 -4.82 -0.38
N HIS A 22 -17.52 -5.93 -0.12
CA HIS A 22 -16.74 -6.65 -1.12
C HIS A 22 -17.66 -7.60 -1.88
N VAL A 23 -17.76 -7.42 -3.19
CA VAL A 23 -18.64 -8.21 -4.07
C VAL A 23 -17.81 -8.79 -5.20
N ASN A 24 -17.97 -10.08 -5.50
CA ASN A 24 -17.30 -10.71 -6.65
C ASN A 24 -18.01 -10.38 -7.98
N LEU A 25 -17.45 -10.83 -9.10
CA LEU A 25 -18.06 -10.63 -10.42
C LEU A 25 -19.40 -11.36 -10.61
N ASN A 26 -19.72 -12.32 -9.73
CA ASN A 26 -21.00 -13.03 -9.69
C ASN A 26 -22.03 -12.37 -8.75
N PHE A 27 -21.76 -11.15 -8.28
CA PHE A 27 -22.61 -10.40 -7.34
C PHE A 27 -22.82 -11.07 -5.97
N GLN A 28 -21.89 -11.91 -5.55
CA GLN A 28 -21.90 -12.54 -4.24
C GLN A 28 -21.03 -11.73 -3.26
N PRO A 29 -21.49 -11.51 -2.02
CA PRO A 29 -20.70 -10.87 -0.99
C PRO A 29 -19.51 -11.76 -0.59
N ILE A 30 -18.36 -11.13 -0.34
CA ILE A 30 -17.13 -11.77 0.12
C ILE A 30 -16.79 -11.22 1.51
N ASP A 31 -16.09 -12.02 2.31
CA ASP A 31 -15.56 -11.60 3.60
C ASP A 31 -14.55 -10.43 3.47
N ASN A 32 -14.50 -9.57 4.48
CA ASN A 32 -13.60 -8.40 4.52
C ASN A 32 -12.14 -8.76 4.83
N THR A 33 -11.81 -10.04 4.92
CA THR A 33 -10.46 -10.51 5.24
C THR A 33 -9.48 -10.09 4.15
N PHE A 34 -8.35 -9.48 4.56
CA PHE A 34 -7.29 -9.08 3.64
C PHE A 34 -6.58 -10.31 3.07
N SER A 35 -6.97 -10.72 1.86
CA SER A 35 -6.50 -11.95 1.20
C SER A 35 -6.15 -11.67 -0.28
N PRO A 36 -5.06 -10.94 -0.57
CA PRO A 36 -4.70 -10.53 -1.94
C PRO A 36 -4.45 -11.70 -2.91
N GLN A 37 -4.20 -12.90 -2.41
CA GLN A 37 -4.02 -14.13 -3.22
C GLN A 37 -5.33 -14.80 -3.62
N ASP A 38 -6.43 -14.52 -2.90
CA ASP A 38 -7.70 -15.17 -3.18
C ASP A 38 -8.30 -14.64 -4.48
N GLN A 39 -8.81 -15.56 -5.30
CA GLN A 39 -9.39 -15.21 -6.59
C GLN A 39 -10.66 -14.37 -6.40
N ASN A 40 -11.47 -14.62 -5.36
CA ASN A 40 -12.66 -13.80 -5.12
C ASN A 40 -12.28 -12.38 -4.67
N TYR A 41 -11.24 -12.24 -3.84
CA TYR A 41 -10.70 -10.93 -3.45
C TYR A 41 -10.25 -10.11 -4.67
N GLN A 42 -9.49 -10.72 -5.58
CA GLN A 42 -9.08 -10.08 -6.84
C GLN A 42 -10.26 -9.73 -7.74
N GLN A 43 -11.25 -10.63 -7.87
CA GLN A 43 -12.48 -10.34 -8.61
C GLN A 43 -13.25 -9.16 -8.02
N SER A 44 -13.20 -8.97 -6.70
CA SER A 44 -13.84 -7.83 -6.05
C SER A 44 -13.17 -6.51 -6.38
N LEU A 45 -11.84 -6.47 -6.42
CA LEU A 45 -11.09 -5.30 -6.86
C LEU A 45 -11.37 -4.98 -8.34
N ILE A 46 -11.44 -6.02 -9.20
CA ILE A 46 -11.83 -5.85 -10.61
C ILE A 46 -13.24 -5.27 -10.71
N PHE A 47 -14.20 -5.78 -9.93
CA PHE A 47 -15.56 -5.26 -9.89
C PHE A 47 -15.59 -3.78 -9.51
N LEU A 48 -14.84 -3.39 -8.47
CA LEU A 48 -14.71 -1.99 -8.06
C LEU A 48 -14.11 -1.12 -9.19
N GLY A 49 -13.09 -1.63 -9.88
CA GLY A 49 -12.53 -1.00 -11.08
C GLY A 49 -13.54 -0.82 -12.20
N CYS A 50 -14.41 -1.82 -12.45
CA CYS A 50 -15.49 -1.73 -13.42
C CYS A 50 -16.55 -0.68 -13.03
N VAL A 51 -16.90 -0.59 -11.74
CA VAL A 51 -17.82 0.44 -11.23
C VAL A 51 -17.23 1.83 -11.43
N ALA A 52 -15.93 1.99 -11.14
CA ALA A 52 -15.20 3.23 -11.42
C ALA A 52 -15.22 3.56 -12.92
N ALA A 53 -14.85 2.62 -13.80
CA ALA A 53 -14.87 2.82 -15.25
C ALA A 53 -16.27 3.18 -15.80
N ALA A 54 -17.32 2.56 -15.28
CA ALA A 54 -18.70 2.91 -15.61
C ALA A 54 -19.05 4.34 -15.14
N GLY A 55 -18.59 4.73 -13.95
CA GLY A 55 -18.71 6.10 -13.43
C GLY A 55 -18.05 7.15 -14.33
N LEU A 56 -16.82 6.89 -14.80
CA LEU A 56 -16.15 7.72 -15.79
C LEU A 56 -16.96 7.81 -17.08
N GLY A 57 -17.39 6.67 -17.62
CA GLY A 57 -18.16 6.61 -18.87
C GLY A 57 -19.45 7.41 -18.79
N LEU A 58 -20.17 7.31 -17.67
CA LEU A 58 -21.38 8.09 -17.42
C LEU A 58 -21.07 9.59 -17.31
N ASN A 59 -19.99 9.97 -16.62
CA ASN A 59 -19.57 11.36 -16.49
C ASN A 59 -19.25 11.97 -17.87
N LEU A 60 -18.45 11.28 -18.69
CA LEU A 60 -18.12 11.70 -20.05
C LEU A 60 -19.35 11.76 -20.96
N LEU A 61 -20.28 10.82 -20.82
CA LEU A 61 -21.54 10.84 -21.56
C LEU A 61 -22.39 12.05 -21.19
N CYS A 62 -22.58 12.33 -19.90
CA CYS A 62 -23.29 13.52 -19.43
C CYS A 62 -22.64 14.81 -19.94
N LEU A 63 -21.31 14.88 -19.92
CA LEU A 63 -20.54 16.02 -20.40
C LEU A 63 -20.68 16.20 -21.92
N ALA A 64 -20.65 15.09 -22.69
CA ALA A 64 -20.86 15.11 -24.13
C ALA A 64 -22.28 15.56 -24.50
N ILE A 65 -23.31 15.09 -23.77
CA ILE A 65 -24.70 15.54 -23.94
C ILE A 65 -24.81 17.04 -23.61
N TYR A 66 -24.25 17.48 -22.49
CA TYR A 66 -24.25 18.89 -22.09
C TYR A 66 -23.60 19.79 -23.15
N LEU A 67 -22.42 19.42 -23.65
CA LEU A 67 -21.73 20.16 -24.71
C LEU A 67 -22.52 20.14 -26.04
N SER A 68 -23.13 19.01 -26.38
CA SER A 68 -23.95 18.89 -27.59
C SER A 68 -25.20 19.77 -27.51
N CYS A 69 -25.90 19.79 -26.39
CA CYS A 69 -27.01 20.69 -26.13
C CYS A 69 -26.57 22.15 -26.17
N LEU A 70 -25.44 22.49 -25.55
CA LEU A 70 -24.90 23.85 -25.58
C LEU A 70 -24.55 24.31 -27.01
N CYS A 71 -23.95 23.43 -27.81
CA CYS A 71 -23.59 23.71 -29.20
C CYS A 71 -24.80 23.80 -30.13
N CYS A 72 -25.80 22.92 -29.96
CA CYS A 72 -27.02 22.91 -30.77
C CYS A 72 -27.93 24.09 -30.41
N CYS A 73 -28.16 24.37 -29.12
CA CYS A 73 -28.99 25.51 -28.70
C CYS A 73 -28.34 26.87 -28.99
N ARG A 74 -27.00 26.97 -28.95
CA ARG A 74 -26.31 28.23 -29.31
C ARG A 74 -26.35 28.51 -30.81
N LYS A 75 -26.57 27.48 -31.65
CA LYS A 75 -26.75 27.64 -33.08
C LYS A 75 -28.10 28.31 -33.43
N ASP A 76 -29.10 28.17 -32.56
CA ASP A 76 -30.40 28.84 -32.70
C ASP A 76 -30.40 30.28 -32.13
N GLU A 77 -29.50 30.61 -31.20
CA GLU A 77 -29.37 31.96 -30.62
C GLU A 77 -28.71 32.99 -31.57
N ASP A 78 -28.02 32.55 -32.62
CA ASP A 78 -27.43 33.45 -33.62
C ASP A 78 -28.49 34.04 -34.58
N GLU A 79 -29.74 33.55 -34.59
CA GLU A 79 -30.82 34.08 -35.44
C GLU A 79 -31.96 34.81 -34.71
N GLU A 80 -32.31 34.55 -33.44
CA GLU A 80 -33.45 35.27 -32.85
C GLU A 80 -33.44 35.48 -31.31
N SER A 81 -33.21 36.74 -30.93
CA SER A 81 -33.79 37.44 -29.77
C SER A 81 -33.30 37.17 -28.32
N LYS A 82 -33.05 38.30 -27.63
CA LYS A 82 -32.76 38.47 -26.20
C LYS A 82 -33.92 37.95 -25.30
N ARG A 83 -33.66 36.99 -24.39
CA ARG A 83 -34.11 36.87 -22.96
C ARG A 83 -34.02 35.40 -22.44
N PRO A 84 -34.24 35.09 -21.14
CA PRO A 84 -33.32 35.15 -20.02
C PRO A 84 -32.99 33.74 -19.47
N ASN A 85 -32.32 32.87 -20.23
CA ASN A 85 -31.90 31.53 -19.73
C ASN A 85 -30.61 31.54 -18.89
N SER A 86 -30.09 32.73 -18.55
CA SER A 86 -28.80 32.90 -17.88
C SER A 86 -28.76 32.49 -16.40
N CYS A 87 -29.91 32.41 -15.71
CA CYS A 87 -29.94 32.11 -14.27
C CYS A 87 -29.74 30.60 -13.99
N CYS A 88 -30.39 29.73 -14.75
CA CYS A 88 -30.27 28.27 -14.54
C CYS A 88 -28.86 27.76 -14.87
N VAL A 89 -28.24 28.31 -15.92
CA VAL A 89 -26.88 27.95 -16.36
C VAL A 89 -25.80 28.46 -15.39
N THR A 90 -26.01 29.60 -14.75
CA THR A 90 -25.07 30.11 -13.73
C THR A 90 -25.14 29.32 -12.44
N TRP A 91 -26.33 28.93 -11.99
CA TRP A 91 -26.49 28.06 -10.82
C TRP A 91 -25.90 26.67 -11.04
N SER A 92 -26.09 26.05 -12.20
CA SER A 92 -25.49 24.74 -12.49
C SER A 92 -23.96 24.80 -12.54
N ALA A 93 -23.39 25.88 -13.07
CA ALA A 93 -21.94 26.10 -13.08
C ALA A 93 -21.37 26.31 -11.67
N VAL A 94 -22.07 27.03 -10.79
CA VAL A 94 -21.67 27.23 -9.38
C VAL A 94 -21.71 25.90 -8.63
N VAL A 95 -22.78 25.12 -8.78
CA VAL A 95 -22.89 23.78 -8.15
C VAL A 95 -21.80 22.85 -8.66
N ALA A 96 -21.54 22.83 -9.96
CA ALA A 96 -20.45 22.04 -10.54
C ALA A 96 -19.09 22.45 -9.97
N GLY A 97 -18.80 23.75 -9.89
CA GLY A 97 -17.56 24.26 -9.29
C GLY A 97 -17.39 23.87 -7.82
N LEU A 98 -18.46 23.94 -7.02
CA LEU A 98 -18.42 23.50 -5.62
C LEU A 98 -18.13 22.00 -5.49
N ILE A 99 -18.78 21.17 -6.31
CA ILE A 99 -18.56 19.71 -6.35
C ILE A 99 -17.13 19.41 -6.78
N SER A 100 -16.60 20.08 -7.80
CA SER A 100 -15.22 19.92 -8.25
C SER A 100 -14.21 20.30 -7.17
N CYS A 101 -14.41 21.43 -6.48
CA CYS A 101 -13.54 21.85 -5.37
C CYS A 101 -13.57 20.85 -4.21
N ALA A 102 -14.75 20.31 -3.86
CA ALA A 102 -14.87 19.28 -2.85
C ALA A 102 -14.14 18.00 -3.26
N ALA A 103 -14.28 17.56 -4.51
CA ALA A 103 -13.61 16.38 -5.05
C ALA A 103 -12.08 16.52 -5.02
N VAL A 104 -11.55 17.67 -5.44
CA VAL A 104 -10.11 17.97 -5.37
C VAL A 104 -9.61 17.96 -3.92
N GLY A 105 -10.38 18.54 -2.99
CA GLY A 105 -10.06 18.52 -1.56
C GLY A 105 -9.99 17.10 -0.97
N VAL A 106 -10.97 16.26 -1.30
CA VAL A 106 -10.96 14.83 -0.92
C VAL A 106 -9.77 14.10 -1.55
N GLY A 107 -9.42 14.42 -2.80
CA GLY A 107 -8.24 13.87 -3.47
C GLY A 107 -6.93 14.20 -2.76
N PHE A 108 -6.73 15.46 -2.36
CA PHE A 108 -5.53 15.86 -1.59
C PHE A 108 -5.46 15.15 -0.24
N TYR A 109 -6.59 15.08 0.47
CA TYR A 109 -6.68 14.38 1.74
C TYR A 109 -6.32 12.89 1.58
N GLY A 110 -6.97 12.19 0.65
CA GLY A 110 -6.70 10.77 0.40
C GLY A 110 -5.27 10.48 -0.05
N ASN A 111 -4.68 11.35 -0.89
CA ASN A 111 -3.30 11.19 -1.33
C ASN A 111 -2.29 11.36 -0.18
N SER A 112 -2.55 12.29 0.75
CA SER A 112 -1.71 12.50 1.94
C SER A 112 -1.82 11.33 2.91
N GLU A 113 -3.04 10.90 3.23
CA GLU A 113 -3.27 9.80 4.16
C GLU A 113 -2.69 8.47 3.65
N THR A 114 -2.74 8.24 2.33
CA THR A 114 -2.11 7.04 1.73
C THR A 114 -0.59 7.08 1.89
N ASN A 115 0.04 8.24 1.65
CA ASN A 115 1.48 8.40 1.84
C ASN A 115 1.90 8.21 3.29
N ASP A 116 1.12 8.72 4.26
CA ASP A 116 1.41 8.54 5.68
C ASP A 116 1.27 7.07 6.09
N GLY A 117 0.25 6.36 5.57
CA GLY A 117 0.08 4.93 5.78
C GLY A 117 1.25 4.10 5.24
N VAL A 118 1.71 4.39 4.01
CA VAL A 118 2.86 3.70 3.40
C VAL A 118 4.18 4.06 4.10
N TYR A 119 4.33 5.30 4.56
CA TYR A 119 5.47 5.71 5.38
C TYR A 119 5.54 4.92 6.69
N GLN A 120 4.40 4.77 7.39
CA GLN A 120 4.33 3.97 8.61
C GLN A 120 4.64 2.48 8.36
N LEU A 121 4.16 1.94 7.24
CA LEU A 121 4.47 0.57 6.80
C LEU A 121 5.98 0.39 6.56
N THR A 122 6.58 1.25 5.75
CA THR A 122 8.02 1.18 5.42
C THR A 122 8.90 1.37 6.65
N TYR A 123 8.54 2.30 7.54
CA TYR A 123 9.20 2.44 8.84
C TYR A 123 9.13 1.16 9.69
N SER A 124 7.96 0.52 9.72
CA SER A 124 7.77 -0.75 10.44
C SER A 124 8.60 -1.89 9.83
N LEU A 125 8.72 -1.95 8.51
CA LEU A 125 9.58 -2.90 7.80
C LEU A 125 11.06 -2.69 8.13
N TYR A 126 11.55 -1.45 8.16
CA TYR A 126 12.93 -1.15 8.58
C TYR A 126 13.19 -1.55 10.03
N ASN A 127 12.25 -1.28 10.93
CA ASN A 127 12.37 -1.67 12.34
C ASN A 127 12.35 -3.20 12.52
N ALA A 128 11.49 -3.90 11.77
CA ALA A 128 11.46 -5.35 11.75
C ALA A 128 12.81 -5.91 11.25
N ASN A 129 13.35 -5.35 10.16
CA ASN A 129 14.66 -5.73 9.63
C ASN A 129 15.77 -5.54 10.66
N HIS A 130 15.80 -4.40 11.36
CA HIS A 130 16.78 -4.13 12.41
C HIS A 130 16.66 -5.11 13.59
N THR A 131 15.42 -5.47 13.97
CA THR A 131 15.16 -6.43 15.03
C THR A 131 15.66 -7.83 14.65
N LEU A 132 15.37 -8.29 13.42
CA LEU A 132 15.86 -9.56 12.90
C LEU A 132 17.39 -9.60 12.82
N GLY A 133 18.00 -8.53 12.31
CA GLY A 133 19.47 -8.41 12.30
C GLY A 133 20.07 -8.39 13.70
N GLY A 134 19.39 -7.80 14.69
CA GLY A 134 19.81 -7.82 16.09
C GLY A 134 19.79 -9.22 16.71
N VAL A 135 18.74 -10.00 16.43
CA VAL A 135 18.61 -11.40 16.86
C VAL A 135 19.72 -12.26 16.25
N ASP A 136 19.98 -12.10 14.95
CA ASP A 136 21.03 -12.84 14.22
C ASP A 136 22.43 -12.57 14.80
N ASN A 137 22.76 -11.30 15.04
CA ASN A 137 24.01 -10.90 15.69
C ASN A 137 24.13 -11.50 17.10
N LEU A 138 23.05 -11.51 17.89
CA LEU A 138 23.06 -12.08 19.23
C LEU A 138 23.28 -13.60 19.21
N VAL A 139 22.64 -14.31 18.29
CA VAL A 139 22.79 -15.76 18.09
C VAL A 139 24.22 -16.09 17.67
N THR A 140 24.77 -15.37 16.69
CA THR A 140 26.13 -15.58 16.19
C THR A 140 27.18 -15.31 17.29
N ASN A 141 27.03 -14.22 18.03
CA ASN A 141 27.94 -13.88 19.13
C ASN A 141 27.88 -14.90 20.27
N THR A 142 26.69 -15.40 20.61
CA THR A 142 26.50 -16.42 21.64
C THR A 142 27.15 -17.74 21.22
N MET A 143 26.95 -18.16 19.97
CA MET A 143 27.55 -19.37 19.43
C MET A 143 29.08 -19.27 19.39
N GLY A 144 29.64 -18.15 18.93
CA GLY A 144 31.09 -17.93 18.92
C GLY A 144 31.71 -17.84 20.32
N SER A 145 31.01 -17.23 21.29
CA SER A 145 31.45 -17.18 22.69
C SER A 145 31.45 -18.58 23.33
N MET A 146 30.46 -19.40 22.98
CA MET A 146 30.36 -20.78 23.46
C MET A 146 31.46 -21.68 22.85
N GLU A 147 31.72 -21.55 21.56
CA GLU A 147 32.80 -22.28 20.87
C GLU A 147 34.18 -21.91 21.44
N SER A 148 34.45 -20.61 21.62
CA SER A 148 35.70 -20.14 22.22
C SER A 148 35.85 -20.58 23.68
N GLY A 149 34.77 -20.51 24.47
CA GLY A 149 34.73 -21.05 25.83
C GLY A 149 35.03 -22.55 25.87
N LEU A 150 34.41 -23.34 24.99
CA LEU A 150 34.67 -24.77 24.89
C LEU A 150 36.14 -25.06 24.52
N LYS A 151 36.70 -24.35 23.53
CA LYS A 151 38.12 -24.47 23.14
C LYS A 151 39.06 -24.12 24.30
N GLN A 152 38.77 -23.04 25.03
CA GLN A 152 39.58 -22.61 26.17
C GLN A 152 39.50 -23.61 27.32
N HIS A 153 38.32 -24.15 27.62
CA HIS A 153 38.16 -25.20 28.62
C HIS A 153 38.85 -26.50 28.20
N LEU A 154 38.79 -26.91 26.94
CA LEU A 154 39.53 -28.06 26.41
C LEU A 154 41.05 -27.87 26.48
N ALA A 155 41.56 -26.69 26.13
CA ALA A 155 42.99 -26.38 26.26
C ALA A 155 43.46 -26.37 27.72
N ARG A 156 42.61 -25.87 28.64
CA ARG A 156 42.90 -25.90 30.08
C ARG A 156 42.78 -27.32 30.65
N LEU A 157 41.89 -28.14 30.11
CA LEU A 157 41.80 -29.57 30.42
C LEU A 157 43.07 -30.29 29.95
N ASP A 158 43.61 -30.00 28.76
CA ASP A 158 44.89 -30.55 28.26
C ASP A 158 46.07 -30.21 29.21
N GLU A 159 46.09 -29.00 29.76
CA GLU A 159 47.09 -28.55 30.74
C GLU A 159 46.94 -29.24 32.12
N ILE A 160 45.70 -29.52 32.57
CA ILE A 160 45.39 -30.13 33.87
C ILE A 160 45.41 -31.69 33.80
N PHE A 161 45.12 -32.28 32.64
CA PHE A 161 45.13 -33.74 32.41
C PHE A 161 46.52 -34.37 32.43
N ALA A 162 47.58 -33.57 32.54
CA ALA A 162 48.88 -34.10 32.89
C ALA A 162 48.87 -34.88 34.23
N THR A 163 47.89 -34.70 35.14
CA THR A 163 48.00 -35.33 36.49
C THR A 163 46.77 -35.86 37.28
N ARG A 164 45.47 -35.64 36.99
CA ARG A 164 44.38 -36.28 37.80
C ARG A 164 43.02 -36.53 37.12
N GLY A 165 42.36 -37.63 37.53
CA GLY A 165 41.15 -38.21 36.92
C GLY A 165 39.77 -37.73 37.43
N ASP A 166 39.66 -36.75 38.32
CA ASP A 166 38.37 -36.30 38.88
C ASP A 166 37.56 -35.35 37.96
N TYR A 167 38.06 -35.03 36.76
CA TYR A 167 37.47 -34.01 35.88
C TYR A 167 36.48 -34.53 34.82
N VAL A 168 36.27 -35.86 34.72
CA VAL A 168 35.32 -36.47 33.77
C VAL A 168 33.88 -36.00 34.03
N GLN A 169 33.55 -35.69 35.28
CA GLN A 169 32.21 -35.25 35.67
C GLN A 169 31.91 -33.80 35.24
N THR A 170 32.89 -32.90 35.34
CA THR A 170 32.77 -31.52 34.83
C THR A 170 32.65 -31.49 33.31
N LEU A 171 33.39 -32.36 32.62
CA LEU A 171 33.31 -32.53 31.16
C LEU A 171 31.92 -33.01 30.72
N ARG A 172 31.34 -34.00 31.42
CA ARG A 172 29.98 -34.46 31.13
C ARG A 172 28.92 -33.39 31.38
N PHE A 173 29.05 -32.59 32.44
CA PHE A 173 28.13 -31.50 32.72
C PHE A 173 28.20 -30.40 31.66
N MET A 174 29.41 -30.05 31.22
CA MET A 174 29.64 -29.09 30.13
C MET A 174 29.08 -29.60 28.80
N GLN A 175 29.29 -30.88 28.48
CA GLN A 175 28.74 -31.50 27.29
C GLN A 175 27.20 -31.51 27.32
N GLN A 176 26.60 -31.82 28.47
CA GLN A 176 25.14 -31.76 28.64
C GLN A 176 24.58 -30.34 28.56
N MET A 177 25.26 -29.35 29.13
CA MET A 177 24.85 -27.94 29.04
C MET A 177 24.98 -27.45 27.59
N ALA A 178 26.03 -27.86 26.90
CA ALA A 178 26.23 -27.54 25.50
C ALA A 178 25.18 -28.19 24.59
N ASP A 179 24.89 -29.47 24.79
CA ASP A 179 23.84 -30.18 24.06
C ASP A 179 22.45 -29.57 24.30
N ASN A 180 22.16 -29.11 25.52
CA ASN A 180 20.89 -28.45 25.83
C ASN A 180 20.76 -27.07 25.17
N VAL A 181 21.84 -26.28 25.18
CA VAL A 181 21.88 -24.96 24.54
C VAL A 181 21.83 -25.10 23.02
N ILE A 182 22.59 -26.03 22.43
CA ILE A 182 22.55 -26.35 20.99
C ILE A 182 21.16 -26.83 20.59
N LYS A 183 20.50 -27.69 21.36
CA LYS A 183 19.11 -28.11 21.10
C LYS A 183 18.11 -26.95 21.16
N GLN A 184 18.28 -26.01 22.09
CA GLN A 184 17.43 -24.81 22.16
C GLN A 184 17.70 -23.85 21.00
N LEU A 185 18.95 -23.71 20.56
CA LEU A 185 19.33 -22.88 19.41
C LEU A 185 18.92 -23.51 18.06
N LEU A 186 19.04 -24.82 17.90
CA LEU A 186 18.55 -25.56 16.73
C LEU A 186 17.02 -25.61 16.67
N GLY A 187 16.33 -25.35 17.78
CA GLY A 187 14.89 -25.17 17.83
C GLY A 187 14.44 -23.76 17.40
N LEU A 188 15.37 -22.82 17.20
CA LEU A 188 15.06 -21.54 16.55
C LEU A 188 15.03 -21.77 15.04
N PRO A 189 14.05 -21.20 14.31
CA PRO A 189 14.00 -21.32 12.87
C PRO A 189 15.28 -20.77 12.23
N ASP A 190 15.74 -21.39 11.15
CA ASP A 190 16.89 -20.94 10.38
C ASP A 190 16.56 -19.61 9.70
N TRP A 191 17.13 -18.51 10.20
CA TRP A 191 16.75 -17.15 9.80
C TRP A 191 17.29 -16.77 8.41
N ASP A 192 18.24 -17.53 7.86
CA ASP A 192 18.77 -17.29 6.52
C ASP A 192 17.78 -17.66 5.40
N THR A 193 16.86 -18.60 5.64
CA THR A 193 15.78 -18.93 4.67
C THR A 193 14.59 -17.96 4.76
N ALA A 194 14.33 -17.39 5.95
CA ALA A 194 13.29 -16.36 6.15
C ALA A 194 13.75 -14.92 5.82
N LYS A 195 14.98 -14.75 5.32
CA LYS A 195 15.61 -13.46 5.03
C LYS A 195 15.06 -12.86 3.72
N VAL A 196 13.75 -12.64 3.67
CA VAL A 196 13.20 -11.63 2.76
C VAL A 196 13.83 -10.33 3.19
N ASP A 197 14.60 -9.68 2.32
CA ASP A 197 15.23 -8.40 2.63
C ASP A 197 14.14 -7.34 2.79
N LEU A 198 13.63 -7.21 4.03
CA LEU A 198 12.56 -6.27 4.35
C LEU A 198 13.00 -4.83 4.08
N ALA A 199 14.30 -4.54 4.13
CA ALA A 199 14.82 -3.24 3.75
C ALA A 199 14.74 -3.02 2.22
N ALA A 200 15.01 -4.04 1.41
CA ALA A 200 14.80 -3.94 -0.04
C ALA A 200 13.31 -3.79 -0.41
N VAL A 201 12.42 -4.51 0.28
CA VAL A 201 10.96 -4.35 0.11
C VAL A 201 10.52 -2.95 0.54
N ALA A 202 11.04 -2.44 1.66
CA ALA A 202 10.75 -1.09 2.13
C ALA A 202 11.24 -0.02 1.16
N ASP A 203 12.45 -0.17 0.62
CA ASP A 203 13.04 0.77 -0.34
C ASP A 203 12.27 0.80 -1.66
N GLN A 204 11.93 -0.37 -2.23
CA GLN A 204 11.07 -0.44 -3.41
C GLN A 204 9.69 0.17 -3.17
N THR A 205 9.08 -0.11 -2.02
CA THR A 205 7.75 0.41 -1.67
C THR A 205 7.79 1.94 -1.52
N ALA A 206 8.81 2.47 -0.83
CA ALA A 206 9.00 3.91 -0.66
C ALA A 206 9.26 4.62 -2.01
N TYR A 207 10.06 4.01 -2.89
CA TYR A 207 10.35 4.55 -4.22
C TYR A 207 9.08 4.64 -5.07
N VAL A 208 8.31 3.56 -5.16
CA VAL A 208 7.04 3.54 -5.91
C VAL A 208 6.06 4.57 -5.33
N GLU A 209 5.94 4.63 -4.01
CA GLU A 209 5.05 5.55 -3.32
C GLU A 209 5.43 7.01 -3.56
N TYR A 210 6.73 7.34 -3.57
CA TYR A 210 7.20 8.69 -3.85
C TYR A 210 6.70 9.21 -5.21
N TYR A 211 6.81 8.40 -6.27
CA TYR A 211 6.33 8.79 -7.59
C TYR A 211 4.80 8.80 -7.68
N ARG A 212 4.12 7.84 -7.03
CA ARG A 212 2.65 7.82 -6.95
C ARG A 212 2.16 9.11 -6.31
N TRP A 213 2.60 9.40 -5.09
CA TRP A 213 2.23 10.58 -4.32
C TRP A 213 2.48 11.87 -5.08
N LEU A 214 3.67 12.02 -5.68
CA LEU A 214 4.05 13.21 -6.44
C LEU A 214 3.17 13.39 -7.69
N THR A 215 2.87 12.30 -8.41
CA THR A 215 2.03 12.34 -9.61
C THR A 215 0.61 12.79 -9.27
N TYR A 216 0.00 12.20 -8.24
CA TYR A 216 -1.34 12.62 -7.78
C TYR A 216 -1.33 14.05 -7.25
N LEU A 217 -0.28 14.47 -6.53
CA LEU A 217 -0.14 15.83 -6.04
C LEU A 217 -0.15 16.84 -7.21
N LEU A 218 0.64 16.58 -8.25
CA LEU A 218 0.71 17.44 -9.43
C LEU A 218 -0.61 17.46 -10.21
N LEU A 219 -1.26 16.30 -10.40
CA LEU A 219 -2.57 16.22 -11.04
C LEU A 219 -3.63 17.02 -10.27
N LEU A 220 -3.69 16.90 -8.95
CA LEU A 220 -4.64 17.61 -8.10
C LEU A 220 -4.39 19.13 -8.08
N ILE A 221 -3.12 19.57 -8.08
CA ILE A 221 -2.78 20.99 -8.21
C ILE A 221 -3.26 21.52 -9.57
N LEU A 222 -3.07 20.75 -10.63
CA LEU A 222 -3.47 21.14 -11.96
C LEU A 222 -5.00 21.21 -12.08
N ASP A 223 -5.74 20.27 -11.47
CA ASP A 223 -7.21 20.32 -11.36
C ASP A 223 -7.69 21.55 -10.57
N LEU A 224 -7.01 21.90 -9.46
CA LEU A 224 -7.31 23.10 -8.69
C LEU A 224 -7.13 24.38 -9.53
N VAL A 225 -6.03 24.48 -10.29
CA VAL A 225 -5.76 25.61 -11.17
C VAL A 225 -6.83 25.73 -12.24
N ILE A 226 -7.24 24.62 -12.86
CA ILE A 226 -8.31 24.59 -13.86
C ILE A 226 -9.65 25.02 -13.22
N CYS A 227 -9.97 24.55 -12.02
CA CYS A 227 -11.18 24.97 -11.30
C CYS A 227 -11.19 26.47 -11.05
N LEU A 228 -10.09 27.04 -10.54
CA LEU A 228 -9.97 28.49 -10.30
C LEU A 228 -10.05 29.29 -11.61
N ALA A 229 -9.37 28.84 -12.66
CA ALA A 229 -9.42 29.48 -13.98
C ALA A 229 -10.82 29.41 -14.61
N ALA A 230 -11.56 28.32 -14.41
CA ALA A 230 -12.95 28.19 -14.83
C ALA A 230 -13.86 29.16 -14.07
N CYS A 231 -13.70 29.30 -12.75
CA CYS A 231 -14.41 30.32 -11.95
C CYS A 231 -14.11 31.74 -12.44
N LEU A 232 -12.86 32.05 -12.77
CA LEU A 232 -12.49 33.35 -13.37
C LEU A 232 -13.09 33.53 -14.76
N GLY A 233 -13.16 32.48 -15.57
CA GLY A 233 -13.82 32.47 -16.88
C GLY A 233 -15.31 32.80 -16.78
N LEU A 234 -15.99 32.24 -15.78
CA LEU A 234 -17.39 32.55 -15.47
C LEU A 234 -17.55 34.01 -15.01
N ALA A 235 -16.68 34.48 -14.12
CA ALA A 235 -16.72 35.85 -13.60
C ALA A 235 -16.45 36.92 -14.68
N LYS A 236 -15.53 36.62 -15.62
CA LYS A 236 -15.16 37.52 -16.73
C LYS A 236 -16.04 37.33 -17.99
N GLN A 237 -16.95 36.35 -18.00
CA GLN A 237 -17.76 35.97 -19.16
C GLN A 237 -16.93 35.72 -20.45
N SER A 238 -15.67 35.31 -20.31
CA SER A 238 -14.77 35.13 -21.46
C SER A 238 -14.98 33.75 -22.09
N ARG A 239 -15.58 33.74 -23.29
CA ARG A 239 -15.90 32.51 -24.03
C ARG A 239 -14.65 31.68 -24.35
N TRP A 240 -13.57 32.31 -24.79
CA TRP A 240 -12.32 31.63 -25.15
C TRP A 240 -11.66 30.97 -23.94
N LEU A 241 -11.59 31.68 -22.82
CA LEU A 241 -11.02 31.13 -21.59
C LEU A 241 -11.82 29.91 -21.12
N LEU A 242 -13.15 30.00 -21.12
CA LEU A 242 -14.03 28.93 -20.67
C LEU A 242 -13.94 27.68 -21.57
N THR A 243 -13.89 27.85 -22.89
CA THR A 243 -13.69 26.73 -23.82
C THR A 243 -12.32 26.06 -23.62
N THR A 244 -11.25 26.84 -23.46
CA THR A 244 -9.91 26.25 -23.21
C THR A 244 -9.85 25.47 -21.89
N MET A 245 -10.40 26.03 -20.80
CA MET A 245 -10.43 25.35 -19.50
C MET A 245 -11.29 24.07 -19.53
N MET A 246 -12.37 24.04 -20.31
CA MET A 246 -13.19 22.84 -20.48
C MET A 246 -12.42 21.71 -21.15
N VAL A 247 -11.65 22.01 -22.21
CA VAL A 247 -10.80 21.01 -22.88
C VAL A 247 -9.73 20.48 -21.93
N PHE A 248 -9.04 21.37 -21.22
CA PHE A 248 -8.04 20.96 -20.23
C PHE A 248 -8.68 20.13 -19.10
N GLY A 249 -9.84 20.54 -18.57
CA GLY A 249 -10.55 19.80 -17.53
C GLY A 249 -10.98 18.39 -17.96
N VAL A 250 -11.42 18.21 -19.21
CA VAL A 250 -11.74 16.86 -19.73
C VAL A 250 -10.48 16.02 -19.86
N LEU A 251 -9.37 16.59 -20.34
CA LEU A 251 -8.10 15.86 -20.43
C LEU A 251 -7.61 15.43 -19.05
N THR A 252 -7.70 16.30 -18.06
CA THR A 252 -7.20 16.01 -16.71
C THR A 252 -8.11 15.04 -15.97
N LEU A 253 -9.42 15.13 -16.19
CA LEU A 253 -10.36 14.09 -15.77
C LEU A 253 -9.94 12.72 -16.34
N ILE A 254 -9.70 12.61 -17.65
CA ILE A 254 -9.26 11.34 -18.26
C ILE A 254 -7.95 10.85 -17.62
N LEU A 255 -6.97 11.74 -17.41
CA LEU A 255 -5.70 11.38 -16.78
C LEU A 255 -5.86 10.93 -15.32
N SER A 256 -6.70 11.59 -14.54
CA SER A 256 -6.97 11.25 -13.14
C SER A 256 -7.61 9.86 -13.03
N TRP A 257 -8.61 9.57 -13.87
CA TRP A 257 -9.23 8.25 -13.89
C TRP A 257 -8.33 7.15 -14.49
N ALA A 258 -7.51 7.48 -15.49
CA ALA A 258 -6.52 6.54 -16.01
C ALA A 258 -5.47 6.18 -14.97
N SER A 259 -4.99 7.16 -14.18
CA SER A 259 -4.04 6.93 -13.09
C SER A 259 -4.64 6.03 -12.02
N LEU A 260 -5.89 6.28 -11.61
CA LEU A 260 -6.63 5.40 -10.70
C LEU A 260 -6.80 3.98 -11.27
N GLY A 261 -7.05 3.86 -12.57
CA GLY A 261 -7.17 2.58 -13.26
C GLY A 261 -5.86 1.79 -13.27
N VAL A 262 -4.72 2.47 -13.47
CA VAL A 262 -3.39 1.86 -13.38
C VAL A 262 -3.14 1.35 -11.96
N ASP A 263 -3.44 2.14 -10.93
CA ASP A 263 -3.25 1.71 -9.54
C ASP A 263 -4.11 0.50 -9.17
N LEU A 264 -5.40 0.51 -9.54
CA LEU A 264 -6.29 -0.65 -9.37
C LEU A 264 -5.78 -1.89 -10.12
N ALA A 265 -5.27 -1.71 -11.35
CA ALA A 265 -4.67 -2.80 -12.10
C ALA A 265 -3.42 -3.34 -11.40
N THR A 266 -2.54 -2.48 -10.88
CA THR A 266 -1.37 -2.94 -10.10
C THR A 266 -1.79 -3.66 -8.82
N ALA A 267 -2.86 -3.22 -8.14
CA ALA A 267 -3.37 -3.91 -6.96
C ALA A 267 -3.87 -5.33 -7.27
N VAL A 268 -4.51 -5.54 -8.42
CA VAL A 268 -5.02 -6.85 -8.86
C VAL A 268 -3.91 -7.74 -9.42
N TYR A 269 -2.99 -7.16 -10.19
CA TYR A 269 -2.02 -7.91 -11.00
C TYR A 269 -0.61 -7.98 -10.42
N SER A 270 -0.28 -7.21 -9.36
CA SER A 270 1.10 -7.11 -8.86
C SER A 270 1.70 -8.49 -8.53
N PRO A 271 2.66 -8.96 -9.35
CA PRO A 271 3.35 -10.21 -9.10
C PRO A 271 4.28 -10.11 -7.88
N SER A 272 4.57 -8.90 -7.39
CA SER A 272 5.42 -8.63 -6.23
C SER A 272 4.78 -9.10 -4.93
N MET A 273 3.47 -8.87 -4.72
CA MET A 273 2.77 -9.48 -3.59
C MET A 273 2.68 -11.00 -3.79
N ARG A 274 2.33 -11.47 -4.98
CA ARG A 274 2.29 -12.90 -5.31
C ARG A 274 3.62 -13.61 -5.07
N ALA A 275 4.75 -13.05 -5.47
CA ALA A 275 6.08 -13.64 -5.29
C ALA A 275 6.53 -13.59 -3.82
N THR A 276 6.29 -12.48 -3.12
CA THR A 276 6.65 -12.33 -1.70
C THR A 276 5.83 -13.31 -0.84
N TYR A 277 4.52 -13.43 -1.08
CA TYR A 277 3.66 -14.37 -0.36
C TYR A 277 3.87 -15.83 -0.78
N LEU A 278 4.13 -16.13 -2.07
CA LEU A 278 4.47 -17.51 -2.50
C LEU A 278 5.79 -17.99 -1.90
N SER A 279 6.79 -17.11 -1.78
CA SER A 279 8.01 -17.45 -1.03
C SER A 279 7.68 -17.80 0.43
N MET A 280 6.79 -17.03 1.05
CA MET A 280 6.33 -17.23 2.43
C MET A 280 5.51 -18.52 2.63
N THR A 281 4.69 -18.92 1.65
CA THR A 281 3.83 -20.11 1.74
C THR A 281 4.51 -21.40 1.28
N GLU A 282 5.42 -21.36 0.29
CA GLU A 282 6.26 -22.52 -0.05
C GLU A 282 7.13 -22.94 1.14
N ASP A 283 7.61 -21.98 1.93
CA ASP A 283 8.39 -22.26 3.14
C ASP A 283 7.52 -22.81 4.29
N GLN A 284 6.28 -22.32 4.47
CA GLN A 284 5.33 -22.91 5.42
C GLN A 284 4.94 -24.35 5.06
N ILE A 285 4.74 -24.64 3.78
CA ILE A 285 4.38 -25.99 3.29
C ILE A 285 5.56 -26.96 3.42
N ARG A 286 6.80 -26.53 3.17
CA ARG A 286 8.00 -27.34 3.45
C ARG A 286 8.17 -27.63 4.95
N HIS A 287 7.81 -26.68 5.81
CA HIS A 287 7.89 -26.86 7.26
C HIS A 287 6.89 -27.90 7.78
N PHE A 288 5.61 -27.81 7.40
CA PHE A 288 4.57 -28.76 7.86
C PHE A 288 4.60 -30.11 7.14
N GLY A 289 5.11 -30.18 5.91
CA GLY A 289 5.25 -31.43 5.16
C GLY A 289 6.29 -32.38 5.76
N ASN A 290 7.35 -31.84 6.37
CA ASN A 290 8.43 -32.64 6.98
C ASN A 290 8.11 -33.10 8.42
N ASP A 291 7.21 -32.42 9.12
CA ASP A 291 6.77 -32.81 10.47
C ASP A 291 5.79 -34.00 10.49
N PHE A 292 5.24 -34.39 9.33
CA PHE A 292 4.34 -35.55 9.19
C PHE A 292 4.97 -36.78 8.54
N GLN A 293 6.30 -36.78 8.33
CA GLN A 293 7.01 -37.90 7.70
C GLN A 293 8.10 -38.55 8.58
N ALA A 294 7.99 -38.42 9.91
CA ALA A 294 8.80 -39.17 10.88
C ALA A 294 7.93 -40.09 11.76
#